data_AF-A0AAN7BUL7-F1
#
_entry.id   AF-A0AAN7BUL7-F1
#
_cell.length_a   1.000
_cell.length_b   1.000
_cell.length_c   1.000
_cell.angle_alpha   90.00
_cell.angle_beta   90.00
_cell.angle_gamma   90.00
#
_symmetry.space_group_name_H-M   'P 1'
#
loop_
_entity.id
_entity.type
_entity.pdbx_description
1 polymer ?
#
loop_
_entity_poly.entity_id
_entity_poly.type
_entity_poly.pdbx_seq_one_letter_code
_entity_poly.pdbx_strand_id
1 'polypeptide(L)'
;MADDALNSHLLLIDLSDSEPSEPEEAANPSTTTPTPELTRAERTALTEPAFQALKKSYRAKVENGEIWLTIPLPLVTKLSKPDAQELLHAVEELYFFRRYDEAVEFLSKVFDDGKGEECIDQETRELLRGYEERCRTKFGNGGTKN
;
A
#
# COMPACT_ATOMS: atom_id res chain seq x y z
N MET A 1 12.59 10.03 48.25
CA MET A 1 11.44 9.89 47.35
C MET A 1 11.94 10.27 45.98
N ALA A 2 12.30 9.27 45.19
CA ALA A 2 12.64 9.42 43.79
C ALA A 2 11.34 9.39 42.95
N ASP A 3 11.46 9.88 41.72
CA ASP A 3 10.55 9.66 40.60
C ASP A 3 9.31 10.57 40.51
N ASP A 4 9.46 11.74 39.87
CA ASP A 4 8.47 12.28 38.91
C ASP A 4 9.07 13.45 38.09
N ALA A 5 10.05 13.18 37.22
CA ALA A 5 10.64 14.22 36.36
C ALA A 5 10.88 13.76 34.92
N LEU A 6 10.17 12.72 34.48
CA LEU A 6 10.46 12.04 33.20
C LEU A 6 9.30 12.02 32.21
N ASN A 7 8.26 12.84 32.41
CA ASN A 7 7.11 12.84 31.48
C ASN A 7 6.84 14.16 30.72
N SER A 8 7.71 15.17 30.86
CA SER A 8 7.52 16.46 30.18
C SER A 8 8.43 16.67 28.96
N HIS A 9 9.17 15.63 28.52
CA HIS A 9 10.20 15.78 27.49
C HIS A 9 10.02 14.90 26.25
N LEU A 10 8.82 14.34 26.05
CA LEU A 10 8.56 13.45 24.90
C LEU A 10 7.82 14.14 23.75
N LEU A 11 7.36 15.38 23.92
CA LEU A 11 6.69 16.15 22.87
C LEU A 11 7.10 17.63 22.90
N LEU A 12 8.41 17.90 22.92
CA LEU A 12 8.91 19.25 22.63
C LEU A 12 8.97 19.44 21.11
N ILE A 13 7.79 19.56 20.49
CA ILE A 13 7.66 20.02 19.11
C ILE A 13 7.72 21.54 19.16
N ASP A 14 8.89 22.09 18.84
CA ASP A 14 9.10 23.51 18.63
C ASP A 14 8.49 23.90 17.28
N LEU A 15 7.28 24.47 17.31
CA LEU A 15 6.62 25.06 16.14
C LEU A 15 7.23 26.46 15.89
N SER A 16 8.48 26.48 15.44
CA SER A 16 9.12 27.70 14.97
C SER A 16 8.67 27.97 13.53
N ASP A 17 7.78 28.96 13.40
CA ASP A 17 7.27 29.52 12.16
C ASP A 17 8.42 30.20 11.38
N SER A 18 8.75 29.67 10.21
CA SER A 18 9.69 30.30 9.27
C SER A 18 8.95 30.54 7.97
N GLU A 19 8.50 31.78 7.76
CA GLU A 19 7.99 32.25 6.48
C GLU A 19 9.08 32.16 5.40
N PRO A 20 8.89 31.41 4.30
CA PRO A 20 9.80 31.47 3.17
C PRO A 20 9.39 32.62 2.24
N SER A 21 10.34 33.52 2.02
CA SER A 21 10.30 34.61 1.05
C SER A 21 10.00 34.13 -0.37
N GLU A 22 9.21 34.93 -1.09
CA GLU A 22 8.80 34.73 -2.48
C GLU A 22 9.99 34.56 -3.44
N PRO A 23 9.91 33.60 -4.37
CA PRO A 23 10.52 33.75 -5.68
C PRO A 23 9.46 33.90 -6.77
N GLU A 24 9.66 34.92 -7.60
CA GLU A 24 8.86 35.22 -8.78
C GLU A 24 9.03 34.17 -9.90
N GLU A 25 8.01 34.17 -10.75
CA GLU A 25 8.01 33.81 -12.18
C GLU A 25 7.86 32.32 -12.60
N ALA A 26 6.66 32.00 -13.10
CA ALA A 26 6.39 31.67 -14.52
C ALA A 26 5.34 30.56 -14.70
N ALA A 27 4.08 30.91 -14.99
CA ALA A 27 3.13 30.00 -15.65
C ALA A 27 2.01 30.74 -16.38
N ASN A 28 1.94 30.52 -17.70
CA ASN A 28 0.83 30.87 -18.58
C ASN A 28 -0.29 29.80 -18.53
N PRO A 29 -1.48 30.04 -19.13
CA PRO A 29 -2.76 29.92 -18.42
C PRO A 29 -3.61 28.71 -18.84
N SER A 30 -4.46 28.21 -17.93
CA SER A 30 -5.81 27.70 -18.26
C SER A 30 -6.70 27.45 -17.04
N THR A 31 -7.85 28.13 -17.04
CA THR A 31 -9.17 27.69 -16.55
C THR A 31 -9.46 27.69 -15.05
N THR A 32 -9.85 28.88 -14.58
CA THR A 32 -10.94 29.22 -13.64
C THR A 32 -11.68 28.07 -12.94
N THR A 33 -11.29 27.79 -11.70
CA THR A 33 -12.16 27.79 -10.50
C THR A 33 -11.26 28.15 -9.31
N PRO A 34 -11.59 29.15 -8.47
CA PRO A 34 -10.77 29.47 -7.30
C PRO A 34 -11.05 28.41 -6.23
N THR A 35 -10.35 27.29 -6.32
CA THR A 35 -10.21 26.39 -5.18
C THR A 35 -9.17 27.07 -4.29
N PRO A 36 -9.51 27.54 -3.08
CA PRO A 36 -8.49 28.07 -2.18
C PRO A 36 -7.47 26.94 -1.95
N GLU A 37 -6.19 27.24 -2.15
CA GLU A 37 -5.07 26.39 -1.75
C GLU A 37 -5.19 26.19 -0.24
N LEU A 38 -5.92 25.15 0.18
CA LEU A 38 -6.14 24.83 1.58
C LEU A 38 -4.77 24.58 2.20
N THR A 39 -4.39 25.45 3.12
CA THR A 39 -3.19 25.27 3.93
C THR A 39 -3.24 23.91 4.62
N ARG A 40 -2.07 23.34 4.96
CA ARG A 40 -2.01 22.06 5.70
C ARG A 40 -2.90 22.10 6.95
N ALA A 41 -3.01 23.26 7.59
CA ALA A 41 -3.90 23.51 8.72
C ALA A 41 -5.39 23.35 8.36
N GLU A 42 -5.83 23.94 7.25
CA GLU A 42 -7.21 23.86 6.78
C GLU A 42 -7.60 22.44 6.32
N ARG A 43 -6.64 21.66 5.79
CA ARG A 43 -6.85 20.23 5.46
C ARG A 43 -7.16 19.36 6.68
N THR A 44 -6.75 19.80 7.88
CA THR A 44 -6.97 19.09 9.15
C THR A 44 -7.99 19.75 10.07
N ALA A 45 -8.60 20.87 9.66
CA ALA A 45 -9.57 21.62 10.46
C ALA A 45 -10.96 20.95 10.44
N LEU A 46 -11.04 19.69 10.87
CA LEU A 46 -12.30 19.11 11.30
C LEU A 46 -12.67 19.72 12.65
N THR A 47 -13.90 20.22 12.77
CA THR A 47 -14.42 20.61 14.08
C THR A 47 -14.46 19.38 15.00
N GLU A 48 -14.24 19.56 16.30
CA GLU A 48 -14.30 18.47 17.29
C GLU A 48 -15.53 17.54 17.13
N PRO A 49 -16.78 18.05 16.93
CA PRO A 49 -17.91 17.17 16.68
C PRO A 49 -17.79 16.35 15.38
N ALA A 50 -17.20 16.90 14.32
CA ALA A 50 -16.96 16.19 13.07
C ALA A 50 -15.86 15.12 13.21
N PHE A 51 -14.81 15.40 13.99
CA PHE A 51 -13.77 14.43 14.32
C PHE A 51 -14.33 13.26 15.16
N GLN A 52 -15.18 13.53 16.15
CA GLN A 52 -15.82 12.49 16.95
C GLN A 52 -16.78 11.63 16.11
N ALA A 53 -17.50 12.23 15.16
CA ALA A 53 -18.33 11.50 14.20
C ALA A 53 -17.46 10.58 13.31
N LEU A 54 -16.36 11.11 12.76
CA LEU A 54 -15.41 10.34 11.95
C LEU A 54 -14.78 9.20 12.73
N LYS A 55 -14.39 9.43 13.98
CA LYS A 55 -13.82 8.40 14.86
C LYS A 55 -14.81 7.26 15.13
N LYS A 56 -16.10 7.58 15.29
CA LYS A 56 -17.17 6.56 15.46
C LYS A 56 -17.38 5.74 14.18
N SER A 57 -17.30 6.38 13.01
CA SER A 57 -17.45 5.69 11.71
C SER A 57 -16.18 5.00 11.25
N TYR A 58 -15.01 5.36 11.79
CA TYR A 58 -13.74 4.79 11.37
C TYR A 58 -13.69 3.28 11.64
N ARG A 59 -13.26 2.54 10.63
CA ARG A 59 -12.91 1.13 10.71
C ARG A 59 -11.52 0.99 10.10
N ALA A 60 -10.62 0.36 10.84
CA ALA A 60 -9.32 0.02 10.29
C ALA A 60 -9.53 -0.93 9.11
N LYS A 61 -8.81 -0.69 8.01
CA LYS A 61 -8.78 -1.64 6.90
C LYS A 61 -8.10 -2.90 7.40
N VAL A 62 -8.80 -4.03 7.28
CA VAL A 62 -8.25 -5.35 7.59
C VAL A 62 -8.13 -6.08 6.26
N GLU A 63 -6.90 -6.37 5.85
CA GLU A 63 -6.65 -7.19 4.67
C GLU A 63 -6.83 -8.66 5.04
N ASN A 64 -7.77 -9.35 4.38
CA ASN A 64 -8.13 -10.75 4.68
C ASN A 64 -7.48 -11.75 3.70
N GLY A 65 -6.48 -11.33 2.93
CA GLY A 65 -5.87 -12.18 1.91
C GLY A 65 -6.71 -12.28 0.64
N GLU A 66 -7.45 -11.23 0.30
CA GLU A 66 -8.34 -11.17 -0.86
C GLU A 66 -7.86 -10.19 -1.94
N ILE A 67 -6.67 -9.58 -1.77
CA ILE A 67 -6.11 -8.64 -2.77
C ILE A 67 -5.93 -9.33 -4.13
N TRP A 68 -5.65 -10.62 -4.17
CA TRP A 68 -5.53 -11.36 -5.44
C TRP A 68 -6.81 -11.36 -6.29
N LEU A 69 -7.99 -11.09 -5.71
CA LEU A 69 -9.27 -10.98 -6.42
C LEU A 69 -9.46 -9.62 -7.09
N THR A 70 -8.78 -8.57 -6.62
CA THR A 70 -8.91 -7.21 -7.18
C THR A 70 -8.02 -7.01 -8.40
N ILE A 71 -7.03 -7.89 -8.59
CA ILE A 71 -6.09 -7.80 -9.70
C ILE A 71 -6.74 -8.33 -10.98
N PRO A 72 -6.86 -7.48 -12.03
CA PRO A 72 -7.41 -7.92 -13.30
C PRO A 72 -6.42 -8.83 -14.02
N LEU A 73 -6.79 -10.10 -14.18
CA LEU A 73 -6.13 -11.05 -15.06
C LEU A 73 -7.02 -11.33 -16.28
N PRO A 74 -6.45 -11.49 -17.50
CA PRO A 74 -5.03 -11.51 -17.83
C PRO A 74 -4.39 -10.12 -17.90
N LEU A 75 -3.07 -10.05 -17.72
CA LEU A 75 -2.31 -8.79 -17.80
C LEU A 75 -2.24 -8.31 -19.26
N VAL A 76 -2.99 -7.25 -19.58
CA VAL A 76 -3.14 -6.76 -20.97
C VAL A 76 -2.02 -5.78 -21.36
N THR A 77 -1.45 -5.07 -20.39
CA THR A 77 -0.46 -4.01 -20.59
C THR A 77 0.70 -4.17 -19.60
N LYS A 78 1.84 -3.54 -19.90
CA LYS A 78 2.95 -3.45 -18.95
C LYS A 78 2.46 -2.88 -17.63
N LEU A 79 2.71 -3.58 -16.52
CA LEU A 79 2.30 -3.12 -15.20
C LEU A 79 3.05 -1.85 -14.83
N SER A 80 2.33 -0.91 -14.24
CA SER A 80 2.99 0.19 -13.55
C SER A 80 3.60 -0.30 -12.24
N LYS A 81 4.57 0.45 -11.70
CA LYS A 81 5.19 0.13 -10.39
C LYS A 81 4.18 -0.14 -9.27
N PRO A 82 3.11 0.66 -9.07
CA PRO A 82 2.14 0.37 -8.02
C PRO A 82 1.37 -0.93 -8.30
N ASP A 83 0.97 -1.20 -9.54
CA ASP A 83 0.26 -2.44 -9.89
C ASP A 83 1.14 -3.68 -9.65
N ALA A 84 2.44 -3.57 -9.96
CA ALA A 84 3.41 -4.63 -9.71
C ALA A 84 3.61 -4.90 -8.21
N GLN A 85 3.55 -3.86 -7.38
CA GLN A 85 3.57 -4.00 -5.92
C GLN A 85 2.28 -4.64 -5.40
N GLU A 86 1.11 -4.25 -5.92
CA GLU A 86 -0.17 -4.87 -5.55
C GLU A 86 -0.19 -6.36 -5.91
N LEU A 87 0.36 -6.72 -7.08
CA LEU A 87 0.55 -8.11 -7.49
C LEU A 87 1.44 -8.89 -6.53
N LEU A 88 2.57 -8.31 -6.12
CA LEU A 88 3.47 -8.94 -5.17
C LEU A 88 2.77 -9.11 -3.81
N HIS A 89 2.11 -8.08 -3.31
CA HIS A 89 1.41 -8.11 -2.03
C HIS A 89 0.28 -9.14 -2.01
N ALA A 90 -0.47 -9.30 -3.10
CA ALA A 90 -1.47 -10.34 -3.23
C ALA A 90 -0.90 -11.75 -3.00
N VAL A 91 0.28 -12.04 -3.59
CA VAL A 91 0.97 -13.32 -3.42
C VAL A 91 1.52 -13.48 -2.02
N GLU A 92 2.09 -12.41 -1.45
CA GLU A 92 2.59 -12.39 -0.07
C GLU A 92 1.47 -12.70 0.93
N GLU A 93 0.31 -12.07 0.77
CA GLU A 93 -0.85 -12.34 1.62
C GLU A 93 -1.27 -13.80 1.55
N LEU A 94 -1.44 -14.35 0.35
CA LEU A 94 -1.77 -15.77 0.19
C LEU A 94 -0.75 -16.68 0.89
N TYR A 95 0.54 -16.34 0.79
CA TYR A 95 1.60 -17.05 1.51
C TYR A 95 1.48 -16.92 3.04
N PHE A 96 1.20 -15.72 3.56
CA PHE A 96 1.02 -15.48 5.01
C PHE A 96 -0.22 -16.17 5.57
N PHE A 97 -1.33 -16.17 4.82
CA PHE A 97 -2.55 -16.91 5.16
C PHE A 97 -2.43 -18.42 4.93
N ARG A 98 -1.27 -18.91 4.48
CA ARG A 98 -0.99 -20.33 4.19
C ARG A 98 -1.88 -20.94 3.10
N ARG A 99 -2.46 -20.10 2.24
CA ARG A 99 -3.26 -20.48 1.07
C ARG A 99 -2.33 -20.73 -0.11
N TYR A 100 -1.46 -21.73 0.05
CA TYR A 100 -0.35 -21.99 -0.88
C TYR A 100 -0.83 -22.51 -2.23
N ASP A 101 -1.94 -23.23 -2.26
CA ASP A 101 -2.62 -23.72 -3.46
C ASP A 101 -3.13 -22.56 -4.31
N GLU A 102 -3.84 -21.62 -3.69
CA GLU A 102 -4.37 -20.43 -4.37
C GLU A 102 -3.23 -19.53 -4.85
N ALA A 103 -2.15 -19.40 -4.08
CA ALA A 103 -0.96 -18.67 -4.51
C ALA A 103 -0.33 -19.28 -5.77
N VAL A 104 -0.22 -20.61 -5.84
CA VAL A 104 0.35 -21.30 -7.01
C VAL A 104 -0.58 -21.21 -8.22
N GLU A 105 -1.89 -21.36 -8.03
CA GLU A 105 -2.87 -21.20 -9.11
C GLU A 105 -2.87 -19.76 -9.66
N PHE A 106 -2.82 -18.77 -8.77
CA PHE A 106 -2.75 -17.36 -9.14
C PHE A 106 -1.46 -17.04 -9.91
N LEU A 107 -0.31 -17.47 -9.40
CA LEU A 107 0.99 -17.30 -10.08
C LEU A 107 1.02 -18.02 -11.42
N SER A 108 0.41 -19.21 -11.51
CA SER A 108 0.26 -19.92 -12.78
C SER A 108 -0.52 -19.05 -13.77
N LYS A 109 -1.67 -18.50 -13.40
CA LYS A 109 -2.46 -17.62 -14.28
C LYS A 109 -1.69 -16.36 -14.70
N VAL A 110 -0.87 -15.80 -13.81
CA VAL A 110 -0.04 -14.63 -14.10
C VAL A 110 1.04 -14.95 -15.15
N PHE A 111 1.59 -16.17 -15.15
CA PHE A 111 2.67 -16.57 -16.06
C PHE A 111 2.22 -17.34 -17.32
N ASP A 112 1.07 -18.02 -17.29
CA ASP A 112 0.60 -18.91 -18.36
C ASP A 112 0.29 -18.16 -19.68
N ASP A 113 0.00 -16.86 -19.60
CA ASP A 113 -0.35 -16.06 -20.77
C ASP A 113 0.83 -15.68 -21.68
N GLY A 114 2.08 -16.03 -21.34
CA GLY A 114 3.30 -15.75 -22.12
C GLY A 114 3.67 -14.27 -22.26
N LYS A 115 2.68 -13.37 -22.16
CA LYS A 115 2.80 -11.90 -22.11
C LYS A 115 2.94 -11.38 -20.68
N GLY A 116 2.47 -12.13 -19.68
CA GLY A 116 2.61 -11.75 -18.27
C GLY A 116 4.06 -11.56 -17.87
N GLU A 117 4.97 -12.40 -18.38
CA GLU A 117 6.41 -12.22 -18.16
C GLU A 117 6.95 -10.93 -18.78
N GLU A 118 6.53 -10.57 -19.99
CA GLU A 118 6.96 -9.32 -20.64
C GLU A 118 6.36 -8.06 -20.00
N CYS A 119 5.19 -8.19 -19.37
CA CYS A 119 4.49 -7.09 -18.71
C CYS A 119 5.00 -6.78 -17.30
N ILE A 120 5.74 -7.71 -16.68
CA ILE A 120 6.26 -7.59 -15.32
C ILE A 120 7.76 -7.28 -15.36
N ASP A 121 8.20 -6.33 -14.54
CA ASP A 121 9.63 -6.00 -14.40
C ASP A 121 10.43 -7.20 -13.85
N GLN A 122 11.70 -7.29 -14.24
CA GLN A 122 12.54 -8.46 -13.97
C GLN A 122 12.65 -8.79 -12.48
N GLU A 123 12.86 -7.78 -11.62
CA GLU A 123 12.98 -7.95 -10.16
C GLU A 123 11.70 -8.54 -9.56
N THR A 124 10.54 -8.00 -9.95
CA THR A 124 9.23 -8.50 -9.49
C THR A 124 9.02 -9.94 -9.95
N ARG A 125 9.41 -10.28 -11.18
CA ARG A 125 9.31 -11.63 -11.72
C ARG A 125 10.13 -12.63 -10.91
N GLU A 126 11.36 -12.28 -10.55
CA GLU A 126 12.24 -13.13 -9.74
C GLU A 126 11.65 -13.37 -8.34
N LEU A 127 11.10 -12.32 -7.71
CA LEU A 127 10.42 -12.44 -6.42
C LEU A 127 9.20 -13.36 -6.50
N LEU A 128 8.35 -13.19 -7.51
CA LEU A 128 7.16 -14.02 -7.72
C LEU A 128 7.52 -15.50 -7.95
N ARG A 129 8.57 -15.79 -8.72
CA ARG A 129 9.08 -17.17 -8.89
C ARG A 129 9.62 -17.75 -7.57
N GLY A 130 10.31 -16.94 -6.78
CA GLY A 130 10.77 -17.34 -5.45
C GLY A 130 9.61 -17.69 -4.51
N TYR A 131 8.51 -16.93 -4.56
CA TYR A 131 7.29 -17.26 -3.82
C TYR A 131 6.60 -18.51 -4.36
N GLU A 132 6.54 -18.70 -5.67
CA GLU A 132 5.99 -19.91 -6.30
C GLU A 132 6.68 -21.19 -5.80
N GLU A 133 8.02 -21.20 -5.80
CA GLU A 133 8.82 -22.34 -5.34
C GLU A 133 8.61 -22.61 -3.86
N ARG A 134 8.58 -21.56 -3.03
CA ARG A 134 8.30 -21.67 -1.59
C ARG A 134 6.90 -22.22 -1.34
N CYS A 135 5.88 -21.71 -2.04
CA CYS A 135 4.50 -22.20 -1.94
C CYS A 135 4.43 -23.68 -2.35
N ARG A 136 5.05 -24.08 -3.46
CA ARG A 136 5.09 -25.50 -3.89
C ARG A 136 5.77 -26.39 -2.86
N THR A 137 6.89 -25.95 -2.29
CA THR A 137 7.61 -26.69 -1.25
C THR A 137 6.76 -26.84 0.01
N LYS A 138 6.06 -25.78 0.42
CA LYS A 138 5.18 -25.79 1.61
C LYS A 138 3.90 -26.58 1.38
N PHE A 139 3.32 -26.53 0.18
CA PHE A 139 2.18 -27.34 -0.21
C PHE A 139 2.54 -28.83 -0.22
N GLY A 140 3.67 -29.21 -0.82
CA GLY A 140 4.18 -30.59 -0.83
C GLY A 140 4.55 -31.12 0.56
N ASN A 141 5.14 -30.29 1.42
CA ASN A 141 5.52 -30.69 2.80
C ASN A 141 4.37 -30.59 3.82
N GLY A 142 3.31 -29.83 3.52
CA GLY A 142 2.16 -29.62 4.40
C GLY A 142 0.99 -30.59 4.17
N GLY A 143 0.92 -31.20 2.98
CA GLY A 143 -0.17 -32.10 2.55
C GLY A 143 0.02 -33.59 2.87
N THR A 144 1.15 -34.00 3.47
CA THR A 144 1.37 -35.37 3.96
C THR A 144 1.32 -35.41 5.48
N LYS A 145 0.12 -35.32 6.04
CA LYS A 145 -0.16 -35.83 7.38
C LYS A 145 -1.21 -36.94 7.23
N ASN A 146 -0.74 -38.16 7.44
CA ASN A 146 -1.52 -39.39 7.59
C ASN A 146 -2.62 -39.24 8.65
#